data_AF-A0A2E7SNT8-F1
#
_entry.id   AF-A0A2E7SNT8-F1
#
_cell.length_a   1.000
_cell.length_b   1.000
_cell.length_c   1.000
_cell.angle_alpha   90.00
_cell.angle_beta   90.00
_cell.angle_gamma   90.00
#
_symmetry.space_group_name_H-M   'P 1'
#
loop_
_entity.id
_entity.type
_entity.pdbx_description
1 polymer ?
#
loop_
_entity_poly.entity_id
_entity_poly.type
_entity_poly.pdbx_seq_one_letter_code
_entity_poly.pdbx_strand_id
1 'polypeptide(L)'
;MRFSSKRIIKFITVAASIVLSFSLLSTVNAASSTVSMGVMLEDGVVFPIVEETALGKIVTTPCNTEIVYKSGELLETVDVVIDPGHGGPETGSVGANGLVERDLNLIVALLVEKELASMGYTVLLT
;
A
#
# COMPACT_ATOMS: atom_id res chain seq x y z
N MET A 1 -9.86 -61.18 -43.19
CA MET A 1 -10.36 -60.36 -42.05
C MET A 1 -9.57 -59.05 -42.02
N ARG A 2 -10.23 -57.91 -42.31
CA ARG A 2 -9.60 -56.56 -42.33
C ARG A 2 -10.07 -55.79 -41.09
N PHE A 3 -9.35 -55.93 -39.98
CA PHE A 3 -9.68 -55.22 -38.74
C PHE A 3 -9.10 -53.78 -38.76
N SER A 4 -9.99 -52.84 -39.07
CA SER A 4 -10.12 -51.49 -38.49
C SER A 4 -8.87 -50.83 -37.84
N SER A 5 -7.82 -50.59 -38.63
CA SER A 5 -6.66 -49.76 -38.24
C SER A 5 -7.03 -48.28 -37.97
N LYS A 6 -8.12 -47.79 -38.55
CA LYS A 6 -8.55 -46.38 -38.45
C LYS A 6 -9.11 -45.97 -37.08
N ARG A 7 -9.58 -46.93 -36.26
CA ARG A 7 -10.13 -46.61 -34.92
C ARG A 7 -9.01 -46.38 -33.89
N ILE A 8 -7.93 -47.15 -33.97
CA ILE A 8 -6.81 -47.07 -33.00
C ILE A 8 -6.05 -45.75 -33.11
N ILE A 9 -5.85 -45.25 -34.35
CA ILE A 9 -5.14 -43.98 -34.61
C ILE A 9 -5.92 -42.77 -34.07
N LYS A 10 -7.27 -42.80 -34.12
CA LYS A 10 -8.12 -41.73 -33.58
C LYS A 10 -8.10 -41.65 -32.05
N PHE A 11 -7.99 -42.79 -31.35
CA PHE A 11 -7.91 -42.80 -29.89
C PHE A 11 -6.55 -42.29 -29.38
N ILE A 12 -5.47 -42.59 -30.09
CA ILE A 12 -4.12 -42.12 -29.74
C ILE A 12 -3.97 -40.61 -29.94
N THR A 13 -4.55 -40.05 -31.00
CA THR A 13 -4.51 -38.60 -31.25
C THR A 13 -5.32 -37.80 -30.22
N VAL A 14 -6.50 -38.29 -29.81
CA VAL A 14 -7.30 -37.63 -28.76
C VAL A 14 -6.59 -37.69 -27.41
N ALA A 15 -5.99 -38.82 -27.05
CA ALA A 15 -5.24 -38.96 -25.80
C ALA A 15 -4.00 -38.03 -25.74
N ALA A 16 -3.26 -37.89 -26.84
CA ALA A 16 -2.11 -37.00 -26.91
C ALA A 16 -2.50 -35.51 -26.81
N SER A 17 -3.62 -35.11 -27.42
CA SER A 17 -4.13 -33.73 -27.32
C SER A 17 -4.61 -33.37 -25.91
N ILE A 18 -5.17 -34.32 -25.17
CA ILE A 18 -5.61 -34.10 -23.79
C ILE A 18 -4.40 -33.91 -22.85
N VAL A 19 -3.34 -34.71 -23.02
CA VAL A 19 -2.12 -34.61 -22.19
C VAL A 19 -1.34 -33.33 -22.48
N LEU A 20 -1.28 -32.89 -23.76
CA LEU A 20 -0.62 -31.64 -24.14
C LEU A 20 -1.36 -30.39 -23.62
N SER A 21 -2.69 -30.48 -23.45
CA SER A 21 -3.52 -29.40 -22.91
C SER A 21 -3.41 -29.27 -21.39
N PHE A 22 -3.20 -30.38 -20.68
CA PHE A 22 -3.04 -30.36 -19.21
C PHE A 22 -1.67 -29.85 -18.75
N SER A 23 -0.66 -29.93 -19.62
CA SER A 23 0.72 -29.53 -19.28
C SER A 23 0.97 -28.02 -19.37
N LEU A 24 -0.01 -27.25 -19.87
CA LEU A 24 0.06 -25.79 -20.02
C LEU A 24 -0.77 -25.01 -18.99
N LEU A 25 -1.31 -25.70 -17.98
CA LEU A 25 -1.90 -25.02 -16.82
C LEU A 25 -0.77 -24.71 -15.83
N SER A 26 0.02 -23.69 -16.15
CA SER A 26 0.87 -23.03 -15.17
C SER A 26 -0.04 -22.57 -14.03
N THR A 27 0.14 -23.17 -12.85
CA THR A 27 -0.44 -22.65 -11.61
C THR A 27 0.20 -21.30 -11.34
N VAL A 28 -0.42 -20.22 -11.81
CA VAL A 28 -0.12 -18.88 -11.34
C VAL A 28 -0.55 -18.84 -9.88
N ASN A 29 0.41 -18.99 -8.99
CA ASN A 29 0.18 -18.86 -7.56
C ASN A 29 -0.11 -17.38 -7.32
N ALA A 30 -1.40 -17.01 -7.28
CA ALA A 30 -1.84 -15.69 -6.85
C ALA A 30 -1.69 -15.58 -5.32
N ALA A 31 -0.46 -15.74 -4.83
CA ALA A 31 -0.10 -15.18 -3.53
C ALA A 31 0.10 -13.69 -3.77
N SER A 32 -1.03 -12.96 -3.92
CA SER A 32 -1.03 -11.52 -3.71
C SER A 32 -0.87 -11.32 -2.21
N SER A 33 0.37 -11.42 -1.73
CA SER A 33 0.73 -10.67 -0.53
C SER A 33 0.50 -9.22 -0.94
N THR A 34 -0.54 -8.59 -0.39
CA THR A 34 -0.67 -7.14 -0.41
C THR A 34 0.49 -6.59 0.42
N VAL A 35 1.69 -6.57 -0.16
CA VAL A 35 2.84 -5.92 0.43
C VAL A 35 2.46 -4.46 0.45
N SER A 36 2.24 -3.92 1.65
CA SER A 36 2.17 -2.48 1.84
C SER A 36 3.47 -1.91 1.29
N MET A 37 3.39 -1.07 0.26
CA MET A 37 4.57 -0.39 -0.28
C MET A 37 5.03 0.78 0.61
N GLY A 38 4.29 1.06 1.69
CA GLY A 38 4.55 2.14 2.61
C GLY A 38 4.09 3.50 2.06
N VAL A 39 4.69 4.53 2.61
CA VAL A 39 4.42 5.93 2.25
C VAL A 39 5.73 6.67 2.04
N MET A 40 5.70 7.70 1.19
CA MET A 40 6.74 8.73 1.18
C MET A 40 6.32 9.84 2.12
N LEU A 41 7.21 10.30 2.99
CA LEU A 41 6.98 11.41 3.92
C LEU A 41 7.86 12.60 3.51
N GLU A 42 7.26 13.77 3.34
CA GLU A 42 7.99 15.02 3.13
C GLU A 42 7.29 16.17 3.85
N ASP A 43 8.02 16.88 4.72
CA ASP A 43 7.51 18.00 5.51
C ASP A 43 6.19 17.71 6.27
N GLY A 44 6.06 16.50 6.82
CA GLY A 44 4.85 16.04 7.54
C GLY A 44 3.73 15.53 6.64
N VAL A 45 3.84 15.70 5.32
CA VAL A 45 2.85 15.22 4.36
C VAL A 45 3.12 13.77 3.99
N VAL A 46 2.09 12.94 4.16
CA VAL A 46 2.12 11.51 3.82
C VAL A 46 1.61 11.28 2.40
N PHE A 47 2.43 10.61 1.59
CA PHE A 47 2.12 10.24 0.21
C PHE A 47 2.11 8.71 0.08
N PRO A 48 0.93 8.06 0.12
CA PRO A 48 0.83 6.61 -0.04
C PRO A 48 1.41 6.14 -1.37
N ILE A 49 2.23 5.09 -1.35
CA ILE A 49 2.83 4.54 -2.56
C ILE A 49 1.83 3.61 -3.24
N VAL A 50 1.59 3.87 -4.53
CA VAL A 50 0.67 3.11 -5.40
C VAL A 50 1.44 2.13 -6.29
N GLU A 51 2.63 2.51 -6.74
CA GLU A 51 3.48 1.68 -7.60
C GLU A 51 4.94 2.11 -7.49
N GLU A 52 5.87 1.18 -7.68
CA GLU A 52 7.28 1.49 -7.85
C GLU A 52 7.69 1.32 -9.31
N THR A 53 8.28 2.38 -9.89
CA THR A 53 8.72 2.40 -11.29
C THR A 53 10.21 2.71 -11.38
N ALA A 54 10.81 2.46 -12.55
CA ALA A 54 12.20 2.84 -12.82
C ALA A 54 12.45 4.36 -12.74
N LEU A 55 11.41 5.19 -12.80
CA LEU A 55 11.53 6.65 -12.76
C LEU A 55 11.36 7.22 -11.34
N GLY A 56 10.81 6.45 -10.40
CA GLY A 56 10.42 6.88 -9.06
C GLY A 56 9.20 6.12 -8.56
N LYS A 57 8.70 6.49 -7.39
CA LYS A 57 7.48 5.91 -6.81
C LYS A 57 6.27 6.70 -7.31
N ILE A 58 5.24 6.02 -7.78
CA ILE A 58 3.93 6.63 -7.98
C ILE A 58 3.27 6.70 -6.62
N VAL A 59 2.88 7.92 -6.21
CA VAL A 59 2.23 8.16 -4.92
C VAL A 59 0.93 8.92 -5.11
N THR A 60 -0.01 8.75 -4.18
CA THR A 60 -1.23 9.56 -4.11
C THR A 60 -0.98 10.81 -3.26
N THR A 61 -1.24 11.98 -3.82
CA THR A 61 -1.19 13.26 -3.09
C THR A 61 -2.44 13.45 -2.21
N PRO A 62 -2.41 14.35 -1.20
CA PRO A 62 -3.60 14.71 -0.43
C PRO A 62 -4.79 15.21 -1.27
N CYS A 63 -4.51 15.73 -2.47
CA CYS A 63 -5.52 16.12 -3.46
C CYS A 63 -6.05 14.94 -4.30
N ASN A 64 -5.79 13.69 -3.88
CA ASN A 64 -6.16 12.46 -4.56
C ASN A 64 -5.68 12.39 -6.02
N THR A 65 -4.47 12.89 -6.27
CA THR A 65 -3.81 12.87 -7.58
C THR A 65 -2.56 12.01 -7.53
N GLU A 66 -2.38 11.11 -8.49
CA GLU A 66 -1.18 10.27 -8.63
C GLU A 66 -0.04 11.03 -9.32
N ILE A 67 1.14 11.03 -8.71
CA ILE A 67 2.35 11.66 -9.27
C ILE A 67 3.56 10.75 -9.13
N VAL A 68 4.56 10.93 -10.00
CA VAL A 68 5.88 10.33 -9.80
C VAL A 68 6.66 11.18 -8.81
N TYR A 69 6.98 10.60 -7.66
CA TYR A 69 7.66 11.24 -6.55
C TYR A 69 9.05 10.61 -6.32
N LYS A 70 10.04 11.47 -6.05
CA LYS A 70 11.46 11.06 -5.96
C LYS A 70 12.18 11.55 -4.70
N SER A 71 11.50 12.33 -3.87
CA SER A 71 12.04 12.93 -2.64
C SER A 71 11.24 12.45 -1.42
N GLY A 72 11.72 12.80 -0.23
CA GLY A 72 11.14 12.38 1.03
C GLY A 72 11.75 11.11 1.61
N GLU A 73 11.33 10.79 2.82
CA GLU A 73 11.68 9.58 3.55
C GLU A 73 10.70 8.45 3.20
N LEU A 74 11.22 7.26 2.92
CA LEU A 74 10.39 6.07 2.74
C LEU A 74 10.07 5.48 4.12
N LEU A 75 8.79 5.44 4.47
CA LEU A 75 8.29 4.75 5.65
C LEU A 75 7.51 3.51 5.23
N GLU A 76 8.17 2.35 5.33
CA GLU A 76 7.56 1.05 5.01
C GLU A 76 6.54 0.63 6.08
N THR A 77 6.87 0.89 7.35
CA THR A 77 6.07 0.52 8.53
C THR A 77 6.20 1.55 9.65
N VAL A 78 5.10 1.79 10.34
CA VAL A 78 5.05 2.53 11.61
C VAL A 78 3.97 1.90 12.48
N ASP A 79 4.19 1.85 13.80
CA ASP A 79 3.21 1.23 14.71
C ASP A 79 1.98 2.14 14.91
N VAL A 80 2.19 3.45 15.03
CA VAL A 80 1.12 4.43 15.26
C VAL A 80 1.36 5.71 14.45
N VAL A 81 0.30 6.20 13.79
CA VAL A 81 0.25 7.54 13.21
C VAL A 81 -0.71 8.39 14.04
N ILE A 82 -0.28 9.59 14.42
CA ILE A 82 -1.09 10.58 15.16
C ILE A 82 -1.25 11.82 14.27
N ASP A 83 -2.49 12.19 14.02
CA ASP A 83 -2.83 13.36 13.18
C ASP A 83 -3.35 14.51 14.08
N PRO A 84 -2.48 15.43 14.54
CA PRO A 84 -2.93 16.64 15.23
C PRO A 84 -3.64 17.56 14.23
N GLY A 85 -4.96 17.48 14.19
CA GLY A 85 -5.76 18.22 13.22
C GLY A 85 -5.49 19.73 13.20
N HIS A 86 -5.60 20.31 12.00
CA HIS A 86 -5.26 21.69 11.64
C HIS A 86 -3.75 21.95 11.59
N GLY A 87 -3.30 23.20 11.79
CA GLY A 87 -1.88 23.56 11.74
C GLY A 87 -1.58 24.69 10.77
N GLY A 88 -0.41 25.31 10.93
CA GLY A 88 -0.01 26.45 10.10
C GLY A 88 -1.05 27.58 10.15
N PRO A 89 -1.56 28.07 9.01
CA PRO A 89 -2.61 29.09 8.98
C PRO A 89 -4.00 28.62 9.46
N GLU A 90 -4.31 27.33 9.33
CA GLU A 90 -5.61 26.76 9.71
C GLU A 90 -5.67 26.62 11.23
N THR A 91 -6.52 27.40 11.89
CA THR A 91 -6.62 27.43 13.36
C THR A 91 -7.46 26.31 13.93
N GLY A 92 -8.40 25.80 13.13
CA GLY A 92 -9.58 25.10 13.64
C GLY A 92 -10.47 26.02 14.45
N SER A 93 -11.24 25.43 15.36
CA SER A 93 -12.13 26.12 16.28
C SER A 93 -11.34 26.97 17.27
N VAL A 94 -11.90 28.14 17.64
CA VAL A 94 -11.36 29.00 18.69
C VAL A 94 -12.38 29.12 19.81
N GLY A 95 -12.00 28.68 21.00
CA GLY A 95 -12.84 28.76 22.19
C GLY A 95 -13.12 30.20 22.62
N ALA A 96 -14.18 30.42 23.40
CA ALA A 96 -14.53 31.75 23.91
C ALA A 96 -13.44 32.39 24.79
N ASN A 97 -12.52 31.57 25.32
CA ASN A 97 -11.35 31.98 26.08
C ASN A 97 -10.08 32.19 25.22
N GLY A 98 -10.18 32.05 23.90
CA GLY A 98 -9.06 32.16 22.97
C GLY A 98 -8.22 30.89 22.80
N LEU A 99 -8.62 29.76 23.38
CA LEU A 99 -7.95 28.48 23.14
C LEU A 99 -8.12 28.05 21.68
N VAL A 100 -7.02 27.83 20.97
CA VAL A 100 -7.00 27.47 19.55
C VAL A 100 -6.87 25.96 19.41
N GLU A 101 -7.76 25.36 18.60
CA GLU A 101 -7.83 23.91 18.41
C GLU A 101 -6.52 23.30 17.94
N ARG A 102 -5.85 23.87 16.93
CA ARG A 102 -4.57 23.33 16.43
C ARG A 102 -3.50 23.23 17.52
N ASP A 103 -3.45 24.23 18.42
CA ASP A 103 -2.41 24.31 19.44
C ASP A 103 -2.68 23.27 20.52
N LEU A 104 -3.95 23.09 20.90
CA LEU A 104 -4.38 22.06 21.84
C LEU A 104 -4.13 20.65 21.28
N ASN A 105 -4.51 20.41 20.02
CA ASN A 105 -4.32 19.13 19.34
C ASN A 105 -2.84 18.74 19.30
N LEU A 106 -1.95 19.67 18.93
CA LEU A 106 -0.52 19.43 18.90
C LEU A 106 0.04 19.11 20.30
N ILE A 107 -0.39 19.84 21.35
CA ILE A 107 0.04 19.56 22.72
C ILE A 107 -0.35 18.13 23.13
N VAL A 108 -1.58 17.72 22.87
CA VAL A 108 -2.06 16.37 23.20
C VAL A 108 -1.30 15.31 22.40
N ALA A 109 -1.12 15.53 21.09
CA ALA A 109 -0.39 14.61 20.22
C ALA A 109 1.05 14.35 20.69
N LEU A 110 1.78 15.40 21.05
CA LEU A 110 3.15 15.29 21.57
C LEU A 110 3.23 14.53 22.92
N LEU A 111 2.21 14.68 23.76
CA LEU A 111 2.13 13.90 25.01
C LEU A 111 1.87 12.42 24.74
N VAL A 112 0.99 12.11 23.79
CA VAL A 112 0.68 10.73 23.39
C VAL A 112 1.89 10.08 22.70
N GLU A 113 2.56 10.79 21.80
CA GLU A 113 3.80 10.35 21.14
C GLU A 113 4.85 9.96 22.17
N LYS A 114 5.11 10.84 23.14
CA LYS A 114 6.10 10.58 24.20
C LYS A 114 5.77 9.33 25.00
N GLU A 115 4.51 9.13 25.34
CA GLU A 115 4.06 7.96 26.11
C GLU A 115 4.22 6.67 25.30
N LEU A 116 3.74 6.66 24.06
CA LEU A 116 3.87 5.51 23.15
C LEU A 116 5.33 5.16 22.85
N ALA A 117 6.17 6.17 22.61
CA ALA A 117 7.61 5.97 22.42
C ALA A 117 8.27 5.38 23.67
N SER A 118 7.83 5.79 24.87
CA SER A 118 8.32 5.21 26.14
C SER A 118 7.96 3.73 26.32
N MET A 119 6.87 3.29 25.67
CA MET A 119 6.45 1.88 25.62
C MET A 119 7.14 1.08 24.50
N GLY A 120 7.96 1.73 23.66
CA GLY A 120 8.73 1.09 22.59
C GLY A 120 8.03 1.06 21.23
N TYR A 121 6.95 1.82 21.04
CA TYR A 121 6.30 1.97 19.74
C TYR A 121 7.01 3.01 18.86
N THR A 122 7.07 2.77 17.56
CA THR A 122 7.38 3.80 16.57
C THR A 122 6.14 4.67 16.33
N VAL A 123 6.31 5.98 16.39
CA VAL A 123 5.21 6.95 16.25
C VAL A 123 5.59 7.99 15.21
N LEU A 124 4.64 8.31 14.34
CA LEU A 124 4.74 9.39 13.36
C LEU A 124 3.63 10.42 13.62
N LEU A 125 3.97 11.71 13.58
CA LEU A 125 3.00 12.80 13.53
C LEU A 125 2.90 13.35 12.10
N THR A 126 1.70 13.78 11.71
CA THR A 126 1.43 14.49 10.44
C THR A 126 1.17 15.97 10.62
#